data_AF-A0A973E034-F1
#
_entry.id   AF-A0A973E034-F1
#
_cell.length_a   1.000
_cell.length_b   1.000
_cell.length_c   1.000
_cell.angle_alpha   90.00
_cell.angle_beta   90.00
_cell.angle_gamma   90.00
#
_symmetry.space_group_name_H-M   'P 1'
#
loop_
_entity.id
_entity.type
_entity.pdbx_description
1 polymer ?
#
loop_
_entity_poly.entity_id
_entity_poly.type
_entity_poly.pdbx_seq_one_letter_code
_entity_poly.pdbx_strand_id
1 'polypeptide(L)'
;MDNNILQNLIFDIGESAAHRIFEIYKTEATYHLDNIAKGLDCDDFDLIENESHALKSASYNFGLTQIGDAMALVEKAARRKNSEQIVDIIADVSNFYKTEISKIRIL
;
A
#
# COMPACT_ATOMS: atom_id res chain seq x y z
N MET A 1 -5.16 10.65 2.53
CA MET A 1 -5.65 9.71 3.54
C MET A 1 -7.07 10.11 3.93
N ASP A 2 -7.98 9.15 4.10
CA ASP A 2 -9.31 9.42 4.65
C ASP A 2 -9.25 9.49 6.18
N ASN A 3 -9.27 10.71 6.72
CA ASN A 3 -9.20 10.93 8.16
C ASN A 3 -10.41 10.38 8.91
N ASN A 4 -11.58 10.23 8.29
CA ASN A 4 -12.76 9.72 8.99
C ASN A 4 -12.63 8.22 9.28
N ILE A 5 -12.07 7.44 8.35
CA ILE A 5 -11.81 6.01 8.57
C ILE A 5 -10.80 5.82 9.70
N LEU A 6 -9.74 6.62 9.71
CA LEU A 6 -8.73 6.59 10.77
C LEU A 6 -9.33 6.97 12.14
N GLN A 7 -10.14 8.03 12.20
CA GLN A 7 -10.77 8.46 13.44
C GLN A 7 -11.78 7.44 13.97
N ASN A 8 -12.56 6.81 13.09
CA ASN A 8 -13.47 5.73 13.47
C ASN A 8 -12.69 4.52 14.02
N LEU A 9 -11.58 4.15 13.36
CA LEU A 9 -10.73 3.07 13.86
C LEU A 9 -10.19 3.41 15.25
N ILE A 10 -9.64 4.61 15.46
CA ILE A 10 -9.15 5.06 16.78
C ILE A 10 -10.27 5.05 17.82
N PHE A 11 -11.48 5.48 17.46
CA PHE A 11 -12.64 5.47 18.35
C PHE A 11 -13.03 4.04 18.78
N ASP A 12 -13.01 3.09 17.84
CA ASP A 12 -13.48 1.72 18.06
C ASP A 12 -12.50 0.88 18.90
N ILE A 13 -11.19 0.99 18.65
CA ILE A 13 -10.17 0.12 19.27
C ILE A 13 -9.23 0.85 20.24
N GLY A 14 -9.34 2.18 20.31
CA GLY A 14 -8.44 3.02 21.08
C GLY A 14 -7.12 3.30 20.35
N GLU A 15 -6.52 4.42 20.70
CA GLU A 15 -5.34 5.00 20.05
C GLU A 15 -4.13 4.06 20.04
N SER A 16 -3.80 3.45 21.18
CA SER A 16 -2.66 2.53 21.30
C SER A 16 -2.80 1.29 20.40
N ALA A 17 -4.02 0.75 20.27
CA ALA A 17 -4.28 -0.38 19.40
C ALA A 17 -4.22 0.05 17.92
N ALA A 18 -4.81 1.19 17.58
CA ALA A 18 -4.72 1.77 16.24
C ALA A 18 -3.26 1.97 15.81
N HIS A 19 -2.42 2.53 16.68
CA HIS A 19 -0.99 2.69 16.42
C HIS A 19 -0.32 1.34 16.10
N ARG A 20 -0.58 0.30 16.90
CA ARG A 20 0.01 -1.03 16.67
C ARG A 20 -0.44 -1.64 15.35
N ILE A 21 -1.71 -1.50 14.99
CA ILE A 21 -2.21 -1.98 13.70
C ILE A 21 -1.58 -1.19 12.55
N PHE A 22 -1.39 0.12 12.68
CA PHE A 22 -0.67 0.91 11.68
C PHE A 22 0.77 0.47 11.51
N GLU A 23 1.49 0.14 12.58
CA GLU A 23 2.86 -0.40 12.46
C GLU A 23 2.89 -1.78 11.77
N ILE A 24 1.86 -2.60 12.00
CA ILE A 24 1.69 -3.87 11.26
C ILE A 24 1.46 -3.57 9.77
N TYR A 25 0.53 -2.67 9.44
CA TYR A 25 0.31 -2.25 8.06
C TYR A 25 1.60 -1.72 7.41
N LYS A 26 2.41 -0.95 8.15
CA LYS A 26 3.67 -0.43 7.61
C LYS A 26 4.62 -1.56 7.21
N THR A 27 4.71 -2.56 8.07
CA THR A 27 5.54 -3.75 7.84
C THR A 27 5.03 -4.55 6.65
N GLU A 28 3.72 -4.81 6.59
CA GLU A 28 3.08 -5.54 5.48
C GLU A 28 3.23 -4.80 4.14
N ALA A 29 2.99 -3.49 4.13
CA ALA A 29 3.14 -2.67 2.93
C ALA A 29 4.57 -2.68 2.40
N THR A 30 5.56 -2.59 3.29
CA THR A 30 6.98 -2.70 2.92
C THR A 30 7.28 -4.06 2.30
N TYR A 31 6.80 -5.15 2.93
CA TYR A 31 6.95 -6.51 2.41
C TYR A 31 6.36 -6.68 1.00
N HIS A 32 5.14 -6.19 0.78
CA HIS A 32 4.48 -6.28 -0.53
C HIS A 32 5.20 -5.45 -1.60
N LEU A 33 5.63 -4.23 -1.26
CA LEU A 33 6.39 -3.38 -2.19
C LEU A 33 7.73 -4.02 -2.58
N ASP A 34 8.44 -4.63 -1.62
CA ASP A 34 9.69 -5.35 -1.88
C ASP A 34 9.46 -6.57 -2.79
N ASN A 35 8.35 -7.29 -2.62
CA ASN A 35 8.02 -8.41 -3.50
C ASN A 35 7.58 -7.97 -4.90
N ILE A 36 6.88 -6.84 -5.03
CA ILE A 36 6.59 -6.24 -6.34
C ILE A 36 7.89 -5.88 -7.06
N ALA A 37 8.86 -5.30 -6.35
CA ALA A 37 10.18 -5.01 -6.91
C ALA A 37 10.91 -6.28 -7.37
N LYS A 38 10.92 -7.34 -6.56
CA LYS A 38 11.48 -8.65 -6.97
C LYS A 38 10.74 -9.25 -8.17
N GLY A 39 9.43 -9.10 -8.23
CA GLY A 39 8.63 -9.53 -9.37
C GLY A 39 9.04 -8.82 -10.65
N LEU A 40 9.33 -7.52 -10.58
CA LEU A 40 9.86 -6.76 -11.71
C LEU A 40 11.25 -7.26 -12.15
N ASP A 41 12.14 -7.58 -11.20
CA ASP A 41 13.48 -8.09 -11.52
C ASP A 41 13.47 -9.45 -12.26
N CYS A 42 12.40 -10.23 -12.06
CA CYS A 42 12.25 -11.58 -12.61
C CYS A 42 11.15 -11.70 -13.68
N ASP A 43 10.53 -10.59 -14.11
CA ASP A 43 9.34 -10.56 -14.98
C ASP A 43 8.18 -11.46 -14.49
N ASP A 44 8.05 -11.63 -13.17
CA ASP A 44 6.99 -12.43 -12.53
C ASP A 44 5.73 -11.58 -12.32
N PHE A 45 4.98 -11.37 -13.39
CA PHE A 45 3.77 -10.55 -13.36
C PHE A 45 2.63 -11.14 -12.51
N ASP A 46 2.60 -12.46 -12.32
CA ASP A 46 1.61 -13.11 -11.47
C ASP A 46 1.89 -12.80 -9.99
N LEU A 47 3.17 -12.81 -9.58
CA LEU A 47 3.59 -12.32 -8.26
C LEU A 47 3.20 -10.85 -8.08
N ILE A 48 3.54 -9.98 -9.04
CA ILE A 48 3.21 -8.55 -8.96
C ILE A 48 1.70 -8.34 -8.80
N GLU A 49 0.88 -9.06 -9.57
CA GLU A 49 -0.59 -8.97 -9.49
C GLU A 49 -1.08 -9.33 -8.08
N ASN A 50 -0.62 -10.47 -7.55
CA ASN A 50 -1.04 -10.97 -6.23
C ASN A 50 -0.65 -10.03 -5.09
N GLU A 51 0.61 -9.57 -5.09
CA GLU A 51 1.12 -8.67 -4.04
C GLU A 51 0.44 -7.30 -4.11
N SER A 52 0.19 -6.78 -5.32
CA SER A 52 -0.57 -5.54 -5.51
C SER A 52 -2.01 -5.67 -5.04
N HIS A 53 -2.66 -6.81 -5.31
CA HIS A 53 -4.02 -7.07 -4.85
C HIS A 53 -4.13 -7.13 -3.33
N ALA A 54 -3.18 -7.79 -2.67
CA ALA A 54 -3.09 -7.85 -1.21
C ALA A 54 -2.92 -6.44 -0.60
N LEU A 55 -1.93 -5.68 -1.09
CA LEU A 55 -1.67 -4.34 -0.58
C LEU A 55 -2.80 -3.36 -0.88
N LYS A 56 -3.48 -3.49 -2.01
CA LYS A 56 -4.71 -2.72 -2.33
C LYS A 56 -5.76 -2.87 -1.24
N SER A 57 -6.07 -4.13 -0.90
CA SER A 57 -7.12 -4.47 0.06
C SER A 57 -6.77 -3.96 1.45
N ALA A 58 -5.52 -4.17 1.89
CA ALA A 58 -5.02 -3.62 3.14
C ALA A 58 -5.15 -2.08 3.16
N SER A 59 -4.70 -1.41 2.11
CA SER A 59 -4.71 0.07 2.04
C SER A 59 -6.11 0.66 2.12
N TYR A 60 -7.11 0.05 1.47
CA TYR A 60 -8.49 0.51 1.61
C TYR A 60 -9.05 0.33 3.03
N ASN A 61 -8.70 -0.77 3.71
CA ASN A 61 -9.12 -0.99 5.10
C ASN A 61 -8.59 0.07 6.07
N PHE A 62 -7.43 0.67 5.76
CA PHE A 62 -6.82 1.75 6.56
C PHE A 62 -7.19 3.16 6.06
N GLY A 63 -8.09 3.30 5.08
CA GLY A 63 -8.43 4.60 4.50
C GLY A 63 -7.29 5.25 3.69
N LEU A 64 -6.28 4.47 3.32
CA LEU A 64 -5.17 4.88 2.47
C LEU A 64 -5.54 4.73 0.99
N THR A 65 -6.65 5.38 0.61
CA THR A 65 -7.30 5.24 -0.70
C THR A 65 -6.35 5.49 -1.87
N GLN A 66 -5.45 6.47 -1.77
CA GLN A 66 -4.47 6.75 -2.82
C GLN A 66 -3.50 5.59 -3.06
N ILE A 67 -3.06 4.90 -2.01
CA ILE A 67 -2.23 3.69 -2.16
C ILE A 67 -3.07 2.55 -2.73
N GLY A 68 -4.30 2.38 -2.24
CA GLY A 68 -5.24 1.39 -2.78
C GLY A 68 -5.47 1.56 -4.28
N ASP A 69 -5.76 2.78 -4.73
CA ASP A 69 -6.00 3.10 -6.14
C ASP A 69 -4.75 2.87 -6.99
N ALA A 70 -3.57 3.26 -6.49
CA ALA A 70 -2.31 3.00 -7.17
C ALA A 70 -2.04 1.50 -7.33
N MET A 71 -2.25 0.69 -6.28
CA MET A 71 -2.12 -0.76 -6.36
C MET A 71 -3.14 -1.39 -7.33
N ALA A 72 -4.34 -0.82 -7.44
CA ALA A 72 -5.30 -1.25 -8.47
C ALA A 72 -4.82 -0.96 -9.90
N LEU A 73 -4.03 0.10 -10.10
CA LEU A 73 -3.37 0.37 -11.37
C LEU A 73 -2.20 -0.59 -11.64
N VAL A 74 -1.40 -0.90 -10.62
CA VAL A 74 -0.33 -1.91 -10.72
C VAL A 74 -0.90 -3.28 -11.08
N GLU A 75 -1.98 -3.72 -10.41
CA GLU A 75 -2.67 -4.98 -10.72
C GLU A 75 -3.11 -5.05 -12.20
N LYS A 76 -3.67 -3.95 -12.73
CA LYS A 76 -4.06 -3.85 -14.14
C LYS A 76 -2.86 -3.86 -15.09
N ALA A 77 -1.75 -3.21 -14.72
CA ALA A 77 -0.54 -3.16 -15.52
C ALA A 77 0.18 -4.53 -15.54
N ALA A 78 0.18 -5.25 -14.42
CA ALA A 78 0.70 -6.61 -14.31
C ALA A 78 -0.03 -7.60 -15.23
N ARG A 79 -1.38 -7.56 -15.24
CA ARG A 79 -2.20 -8.34 -16.19
C ARG A 79 -1.87 -8.05 -17.65
N ARG A 80 -1.40 -6.84 -17.95
CA ARG A 80 -1.00 -6.41 -19.30
C ARG A 80 0.49 -6.63 -19.57
N LYS A 81 1.25 -7.13 -18.58
CA LYS A 81 2.70 -7.30 -18.62
C LYS A 81 3.45 -6.01 -18.98
N ASN A 82 2.94 -4.87 -18.49
CA ASN A 82 3.50 -3.55 -18.76
C ASN A 82 4.41 -3.11 -17.61
N SER A 83 5.66 -3.55 -17.62
CA SER A 83 6.65 -3.27 -16.56
C SER A 83 7.00 -1.80 -16.43
N GLU A 84 7.08 -1.05 -17.53
CA GLU A 84 7.35 0.41 -17.51
C GLU A 84 6.27 1.14 -16.71
N GLN A 85 5.00 0.85 -16.99
CA GLN A 85 3.89 1.43 -16.24
C GLN A 85 3.91 1.04 -14.75
N ILE A 86 4.28 -0.20 -14.42
CA ILE A 86 4.40 -0.63 -13.02
C ILE A 86 5.49 0.17 -12.32
N VAL A 87 6.66 0.32 -12.93
CA VAL A 87 7.80 1.08 -12.37
C VAL A 87 7.40 2.53 -12.08
N ASP A 88 6.73 3.19 -13.03
CA ASP A 88 6.27 4.57 -12.85
C ASP A 88 5.32 4.70 -11.65
N ILE A 89 4.33 3.80 -11.55
CA ILE A 89 3.36 3.82 -10.44
C ILE A 89 4.05 3.54 -9.10
N ILE A 90 4.97 2.59 -9.04
CA ILE A 90 5.67 2.23 -7.80
C ILE A 90 6.60 3.36 -7.34
N ALA A 91 7.22 4.10 -8.27
CA ALA A 91 8.00 5.28 -7.93
C ALA A 91 7.13 6.36 -7.25
N ASP A 92 5.94 6.61 -7.78
CA ASP A 92 4.98 7.55 -7.21
C ASP A 92 4.48 7.09 -5.83
N VAL A 93 4.13 5.80 -5.70
CA VAL A 93 3.68 5.21 -4.42
C VAL A 93 4.78 5.29 -3.37
N SER A 94 6.03 5.02 -3.72
CA SER A 94 7.16 5.10 -2.79
C SER A 94 7.35 6.51 -2.24
N ASN A 95 7.17 7.54 -3.08
CA ASN A 95 7.24 8.93 -2.66
C ASN A 95 6.07 9.32 -1.75
N PHE A 96 4.86 8.88 -2.10
CA PHE A 96 3.67 9.10 -1.29
C PHE A 96 3.78 8.42 0.07
N TYR A 97 4.19 7.15 0.09
CA TYR A 97 4.37 6.34 1.28
C TYR A 97 5.35 7.01 2.25
N LYS A 98 6.53 7.41 1.78
CA LYS A 98 7.51 8.15 2.61
C LYS A 98 6.94 9.45 3.19
N THR A 99 6.06 10.14 2.45
CA THR A 99 5.53 11.45 2.84
C THR A 99 4.37 11.36 3.81
N GLU A 100 3.45 10.40 3.62
CA GLU A 100 2.21 10.33 4.40
C GLU A 100 2.32 9.38 5.59
N ILE A 101 3.01 8.26 5.45
CA ILE A 101 3.21 7.30 6.56
C ILE A 101 4.11 7.92 7.65
N SER A 102 5.06 8.77 7.26
CA SER A 102 5.90 9.51 8.22
C SER A 102 5.14 10.59 8.99
N LYS A 103 4.00 11.07 8.46
CA LYS A 103 3.11 12.03 9.13
C LYS A 103 2.14 11.35 10.11
N ILE A 104 1.99 10.03 10.05
CA ILE A 104 1.28 9.25 11.09
C ILE A 104 2.18 9.19 12.33
N ARG A 105 2.32 10.34 12.98
CA ARG A 105 2.66 10.49 14.39
C ARG A 105 1.34 10.78 15.06
N ILE A 106 0.71 9.72 15.56
CA ILE A 106 -0.47 9.90 16.39
C ILE A 106 -0.01 10.65 17.65
N LEU A 107 -0.73 11.73 17.97
CA LEU A 107 -0.34 12.82 18.88
C LEU A 107 -0.13 12.37 20.33
#